data_AF-A0A957EU73-F1
#
_entry.id   AF-A0A957EU73-F1
#
_cell.length_a   1.000
_cell.length_b   1.000
_cell.length_c   1.000
_cell.angle_alpha   90.00
_cell.angle_beta   90.00
_cell.angle_gamma   90.00
#
_symmetry.space_group_name_H-M   'P 1'
#
loop_
_entity.id
_entity.type
_entity.pdbx_description
1 polymer ?
#
loop_
_entity_poly.entity_id
_entity_poly.type
_entity_poly.pdbx_seq_one_letter_code
_entity_poly.pdbx_strand_id
1 'polypeptide(L)'
;MEADLFVHRIASDWRLAGLDSANEALCAYAEKLTKTPEAMLPDDLAVLRQQGFADRAIHDATQVICFFNYINRVADALGIEQETFIRPWEKQAEAEPGHEGFRG
;
A
#
# COMPACT_ATOMS: atom_id res chain seq x y z
N MET A 1 -1.81 18.67 -3.04
CA MET A 1 -0.62 19.14 -3.79
C MET A 1 0.68 18.45 -3.34
N GLU A 2 1.14 18.53 -2.08
CA GLU A 2 2.33 17.75 -1.62
C GLU A 2 1.99 16.32 -1.15
N ALA A 3 0.91 16.16 -0.38
CA ALA A 3 0.47 14.86 0.11
C ALA A 3 0.13 13.89 -1.04
N ASP A 4 -0.53 14.38 -2.09
CA ASP A 4 -0.88 13.58 -3.28
C ASP A 4 0.37 13.07 -4.01
N LEU A 5 1.40 13.92 -4.13
CA LEU A 5 2.68 13.53 -4.72
C LEU A 5 3.41 12.49 -3.86
N PHE A 6 3.33 12.60 -2.53
CA PHE A 6 3.92 11.61 -1.63
C PHE A 6 3.22 10.25 -1.74
N VAL A 7 1.89 10.24 -1.69
CA VAL A 7 1.08 9.02 -1.89
C VAL A 7 1.36 8.41 -3.26
N HIS A 8 1.44 9.23 -4.31
CA HIS A 8 1.73 8.75 -5.65
C HIS A 8 3.11 8.08 -5.73
N ARG A 9 4.15 8.68 -5.12
CA ARG A 9 5.49 8.04 -5.06
C ARG A 9 5.44 6.70 -4.33
N ILE A 10 4.72 6.60 -3.21
CA ILE A 10 4.57 5.33 -2.49
C ILE A 10 3.90 4.28 -3.36
N ALA A 11 2.80 4.64 -4.03
CA ALA A 11 2.04 3.74 -4.88
C ALA A 11 2.82 3.27 -6.11
N SER A 12 3.66 4.14 -6.69
CA SER A 12 4.48 3.81 -7.85
C SER A 12 5.73 3.00 -7.49
N ASP A 13 6.56 3.50 -6.57
CA ASP A 13 7.71 2.78 -6.02
C ASP A 13 8.08 3.36 -4.65
N TRP A 14 7.63 2.68 -3.60
CA TRP A 14 7.86 3.08 -2.21
C TRP A 14 9.35 3.23 -1.85
N ARG A 15 10.26 2.57 -2.57
CA ARG A 15 11.71 2.69 -2.34
C ARG A 15 12.26 4.07 -2.71
N LEU A 16 11.57 4.78 -3.59
CA LEU A 16 11.94 6.13 -4.04
C LEU A 16 11.12 7.22 -3.33
N ALA A 17 10.24 6.85 -2.41
CA ALA A 17 9.30 7.77 -1.79
C ALA A 17 9.89 8.59 -0.63
N GLY A 18 11.11 8.28 -0.17
CA GLY A 18 11.75 8.94 0.97
C GLY A 18 11.10 8.59 2.30
N LEU A 19 10.73 7.33 2.47
CA LEU A 19 10.15 6.80 3.71
C LEU A 19 11.21 6.72 4.81
N ASP A 20 10.78 6.82 6.07
CA ASP A 20 11.66 6.47 7.18
C ASP A 20 11.88 4.94 7.26
N SER A 21 12.89 4.53 8.03
CA SER A 21 13.28 3.12 8.11
C SER A 21 12.16 2.20 8.62
N ALA A 22 11.26 2.73 9.44
CA ALA A 22 10.11 1.98 9.95
C ALA A 22 9.09 1.70 8.84
N ASN A 23 8.75 2.71 8.04
CA ASN A 23 7.84 2.57 6.91
C ASN A 23 8.45 1.74 5.77
N GLU A 24 9.75 1.87 5.49
CA GLU A 24 10.44 1.00 4.53
C GLU A 24 10.38 -0.48 4.95
N ALA A 25 10.62 -0.78 6.23
CA ALA A 25 10.52 -2.14 6.75
C ALA A 25 9.09 -2.68 6.65
N LEU A 26 8.08 -1.85 6.91
CA LEU A 26 6.67 -2.23 6.76
C LEU A 26 6.30 -2.50 5.30
N CYS A 27 6.74 -1.67 4.35
CA CYS A 27 6.54 -1.90 2.92
C CYS A 27 7.23 -3.17 2.43
N ALA A 28 8.47 -3.42 2.87
CA ALA A 28 9.20 -4.64 2.54
C ALA A 28 8.49 -5.91 3.07
N TYR A 29 7.99 -5.85 4.31
CA TYR A 29 7.18 -6.92 4.90
C TYR A 29 5.90 -7.17 4.11
N ALA A 30 5.16 -6.10 3.76
CA ALA A 30 3.94 -6.19 2.97
C ALA A 30 4.17 -6.78 1.57
N GLU A 31 5.25 -6.38 0.90
CA GLU A 31 5.62 -6.90 -0.40
C GLU A 31 5.97 -8.39 -0.34
N LYS A 32 6.80 -8.81 0.63
CA LYS A 32 7.17 -10.22 0.82
C LYS A 32 5.95 -11.09 1.11
N LEU A 33 5.10 -10.67 2.05
CA LEU A 33 3.88 -11.39 2.40
C LEU A 33 2.89 -11.50 1.23
N THR A 34 2.89 -10.52 0.33
CA THR A 34 2.04 -10.52 -0.86
C THR A 34 2.56 -11.43 -1.97
N LYS A 35 3.87 -11.40 -2.23
CA LYS A 35 4.49 -12.11 -3.36
C LYS A 35 4.92 -13.53 -3.03
N THR A 36 5.41 -13.78 -1.82
CA THR A 36 5.98 -15.07 -1.38
C THR A 36 5.58 -15.38 0.07
N PRO A 37 4.28 -15.51 0.39
CA PRO A 37 3.81 -15.79 1.74
C PRO A 37 4.39 -17.09 2.34
N GLU A 38 4.69 -18.07 1.50
CA GLU A 38 5.31 -19.36 1.89
C GLU A 38 6.76 -19.21 2.38
N ALA A 39 7.43 -18.11 2.04
CA ALA A 39 8.80 -17.83 2.44
C ALA A 39 8.92 -16.94 3.69
N MET A 40 7.79 -16.68 4.38
CA MET A 40 7.76 -15.89 5.60
C MET A 40 8.44 -16.64 6.76
N LEU A 41 9.30 -15.94 7.48
CA LEU A 41 10.10 -16.46 8.59
C LEU A 41 9.94 -15.57 9.84
N PRO A 42 10.23 -16.10 11.04
CA PRO A 42 10.23 -15.30 12.27
C PRO A 42 11.12 -14.05 12.20
N ASP A 43 12.19 -14.10 11.42
CA ASP A 43 13.13 -12.98 11.22
C ASP A 43 12.47 -11.77 10.54
N ASP A 44 11.47 -11.98 9.67
CA ASP A 44 10.73 -10.86 9.05
C ASP A 44 9.98 -10.05 10.10
N LEU A 45 9.46 -10.71 11.14
CA LEU A 45 8.81 -10.04 12.28
C LEU A 45 9.85 -9.38 13.19
N ALA A 46 11.04 -9.98 13.33
CA ALA A 46 12.13 -9.42 14.12
C ALA A 46 12.61 -8.08 13.56
N VAL A 47 12.69 -7.94 12.23
CA VAL A 47 13.04 -6.68 11.56
C VAL A 47 12.04 -5.57 11.92
N LEU A 48 10.74 -5.85 11.89
CA LEU A 48 9.71 -4.88 12.29
C LEU A 48 9.85 -4.50 13.78
N ARG A 49 10.07 -5.48 14.66
CA ARG A 49 10.29 -5.20 16.10
C ARG A 49 11.51 -4.32 16.34
N GLN A 50 12.58 -4.49 15.58
CA GLN A 50 13.78 -3.64 15.65
C GLN A 50 13.51 -2.19 15.26
N GLN A 51 12.52 -1.93 14.41
CA GLN A 51 12.03 -0.59 14.07
C GLN A 51 11.05 -0.02 15.12
N GLY A 52 10.79 -0.75 16.20
CA GLY A 52 9.93 -0.30 17.31
C GLY A 52 8.45 -0.70 17.18
N PHE A 53 8.07 -1.50 16.19
CA PHE A 53 6.70 -2.00 16.10
C PHE A 53 6.38 -2.97 17.24
N ALA A 54 5.30 -2.70 17.96
CA ALA A 54 4.72 -3.64 18.91
C ALA A 54 4.04 -4.80 18.18
N ASP A 55 3.97 -5.98 18.80
CA ASP A 55 3.33 -7.18 18.21
C ASP A 55 1.89 -6.91 17.75
N ARG A 56 1.15 -6.08 18.48
CA ARG A 56 -0.20 -5.66 18.06
C ARG A 56 -0.19 -4.88 16.75
N ALA A 57 0.75 -3.95 16.57
CA ALA A 57 0.86 -3.17 15.33
C ALA A 57 1.26 -4.06 14.14
N ILE A 58 2.16 -5.04 14.37
CA ILE A 58 2.54 -6.02 13.36
C ILE A 58 1.32 -6.86 12.97
N HIS A 59 0.57 -7.37 13.96
CA HIS A 59 -0.67 -8.12 13.72
C HIS A 59 -1.68 -7.31 12.90
N ASP A 60 -1.93 -6.05 13.27
CA ASP A 60 -2.88 -5.18 12.58
C ASP A 60 -2.45 -4.94 11.12
N ALA A 61 -1.15 -4.71 10.89
CA ALA A 61 -0.59 -4.60 9.54
C ALA A 61 -0.79 -5.90 8.74
N THR A 62 -0.46 -7.05 9.31
CA THR A 62 -0.66 -8.36 8.68
C THR A 62 -2.12 -8.58 8.28
N GLN A 63 -3.07 -8.21 9.13
CA GLN A 63 -4.49 -8.34 8.81
C GLN A 63 -4.90 -7.49 7.61
N VAL A 64 -4.46 -6.22 7.55
CA VAL A 64 -4.76 -5.33 6.42
C VAL A 64 -4.16 -5.88 5.12
N ILE A 65 -2.87 -6.27 5.15
CA ILE A 65 -2.17 -6.84 3.99
C ILE A 65 -2.90 -8.09 3.48
N CYS A 66 -3.22 -9.03 4.39
CA CYS A 66 -3.91 -10.27 4.05
C CYS A 66 -5.33 -10.03 3.53
N PHE A 67 -6.06 -9.04 4.07
CA PHE A 67 -7.38 -8.70 3.59
C PHE A 67 -7.37 -8.23 2.13
N PHE A 68 -6.45 -7.32 1.78
CA PHE A 68 -6.30 -6.89 0.38
C PHE A 68 -5.87 -8.04 -0.53
N ASN A 69 -4.97 -8.90 -0.05
CA ASN A 69 -4.58 -10.11 -0.76
C ASN A 69 -5.78 -11.03 -1.05
N TYR A 70 -6.69 -11.21 -0.10
CA TYR A 70 -7.89 -12.00 -0.29
C TYR A 70 -8.84 -11.36 -1.29
N ILE A 71 -9.22 -10.09 -1.08
CA ILE A 71 -10.25 -9.44 -1.90
C ILE A 71 -9.79 -9.22 -3.34
N ASN A 72 -8.50 -8.92 -3.56
CA ASN A 72 -7.94 -8.80 -4.91
C ASN A 72 -8.06 -10.13 -5.68
N ARG A 73 -7.75 -11.26 -5.03
CA ARG A 73 -7.90 -12.59 -5.65
C ARG A 73 -9.36 -12.94 -5.94
N VAL A 74 -10.29 -12.53 -5.09
CA VAL A 74 -11.73 -12.71 -5.35
C VAL A 74 -12.17 -11.88 -6.55
N ALA A 75 -11.76 -10.60 -6.62
CA ALA A 75 -12.08 -9.72 -7.73
C ALA A 75 -11.52 -10.26 -9.06
N ASP A 76 -10.25 -10.67 -9.06
CA ASP A 76 -9.58 -11.25 -10.24
C ASP A 76 -10.26 -12.55 -10.69
N ALA A 77 -10.60 -13.44 -9.74
CA ALA A 77 -11.24 -14.72 -10.06
C ALA A 77 -12.65 -14.58 -10.61
N LEU A 78 -13.37 -13.53 -10.21
CA LEU A 78 -14.74 -13.24 -10.66
C LEU A 78 -14.80 -12.29 -11.86
N GLY A 79 -13.65 -11.74 -12.30
CA GLY A 79 -13.60 -10.76 -13.39
C GLY A 79 -14.32 -9.46 -13.06
N ILE A 80 -14.24 -9.00 -11.81
CA ILE A 80 -14.87 -7.73 -11.39
C ILE A 80 -14.17 -6.58 -12.11
N GLU A 81 -14.94 -5.82 -12.91
CA GLU A 81 -14.45 -4.63 -13.60
C GLU A 81 -14.29 -3.46 -12.62
N GLN A 82 -13.29 -2.61 -12.86
CA GLN A 82 -13.08 -1.39 -12.08
C GLN A 82 -14.23 -0.40 -12.27
N GLU A 83 -14.57 0.32 -11.20
CA GLU A 83 -15.62 1.32 -11.25
C GLU A 83 -15.23 2.52 -12.12
N THR A 84 -16.01 2.81 -13.16
CA THR A 84 -15.73 3.90 -14.12
C THR A 84 -15.76 5.30 -13.52
N PHE A 85 -16.39 5.47 -12.36
CA PHE A 85 -16.46 6.74 -11.63
C PHE A 85 -15.26 6.95 -10.69
N ILE A 86 -14.48 5.91 -10.39
CA ILE A 86 -13.23 6.03 -9.65
C ILE A 86 -12.14 6.37 -10.66
N ARG A 87 -11.49 7.52 -10.48
CA ARG A 87 -10.36 7.92 -11.32
C ARG A 87 -9.14 7.04 -10.97
N PRO A 88 -8.46 6.41 -11.95
CA PRO A 88 -7.26 5.64 -11.68
C PRO A 88 -6.18 6.51 -11.05
N TRP A 89 -5.60 6.03 -9.94
CA TRP A 89 -4.53 6.75 -9.23
C TRP A 89 -3.28 6.92 -10.10
N GLU A 90 -3.02 5.99 -11.03
CA GLU A 90 -1.91 6.04 -12.00
C GLU A 90 -1.98 7.27 -12.92
N LYS A 91 -3.18 7.81 -13.15
CA LYS A 91 -3.41 8.96 -14.03
C LYS A 91 -3.38 10.31 -13.30
N GLN A 92 -3.13 10.32 -11.99
CA GLN A 92 -3.13 11.55 -11.18
C GLN A 92 -1.86 12.39 -11.32
N ALA A 93 -0.76 11.83 -11.84
CA ALA A 93 0.52 12.55 -11.98
C ALA A 93 0.49 13.68 -13.02
N GLU A 94 -0.41 13.60 -14.00
CA GLU A 94 -0.37 14.41 -15.22
C GLU A 94 -1.44 15.51 -15.29
N ALA A 95 -2.30 15.66 -14.28
CA ALA A 95 -3.45 16.57 -14.35
C ALA A 95 -3.54 17.54 -13.16
N GLU A 96 -2.98 18.75 -13.31
CA GLU A 96 -3.68 19.97 -12.90
C GLU A 96 -3.51 21.05 -13.99
N PRO A 97 -4.61 21.57 -14.51
CA PRO A 97 -5.11 22.82 -13.94
C PRO A 97 -6.65 22.84 -13.72
N GLY A 98 -7.06 23.51 -12.64
CA GLY A 98 -8.42 24.03 -12.49
C GLY A 98 -9.29 23.28 -11.48
N HIS A 99 -9.11 23.62 -10.20
CA HIS A 99 -10.05 23.28 -9.14
C HIS A 99 -11.31 24.16 -9.29
N GLU A 100 -12.34 23.69 -9.99
CA GLU A 100 -13.68 24.28 -9.90
C GLU A 100 -14.48 23.54 -8.81
N GLY A 101 -14.88 24.33 -7.81
CA GLY A 101 -15.38 23.86 -6.53
C GLY A 101 -16.65 23.01 -6.61
N PHE A 102 -16.73 22.06 -5.68
CA PHE A 102 -17.97 21.39 -5.34
C PHE A 102 -18.94 22.39 -4.69
N ARG A 103 -19.92 22.88 -5.46
CA ARG A 103 -21.18 23.42 -4.93
C ARG A 103 -22.18 22.27 -4.88
N GLY A 104 -22.56 21.87 -3.67
CA GLY A 104 -23.64 20.94 -3.36
C GLY A 104 -23.94 21.00 -1.88
#